data_AF-A0A2M6GG07-F1
#
_entry.id   AF-A0A2M6GG07-F1
#
_cell.length_a   1.000
_cell.length_b   1.000
_cell.length_c   1.000
_cell.angle_alpha   90.00
_cell.angle_beta   90.00
_cell.angle_gamma   90.00
#
_symmetry.space_group_name_H-M   'P 1'
#
loop_
_entity.id
_entity.type
_entity.pdbx_description
1 polymer ?
#
loop_
_entity_poly.entity_id
_entity_poly.type
_entity_poly.pdbx_seq_one_letter_code
_entity_poly.pdbx_strand_id
1 'polypeptide(L)'
;MEHQLVLLCVSCNRKIQAGIFNDDFTSILFKILLLLFLLLPLLITYYRSLATSAGSVNQTPAKKAPVVVFSLCLGIGMGGFIDGIVLHQILQWHQMLSNQIIPNTFETKSINMFWDGIFEAVTWVFTFIGILLLWQSRRRPDLHLSNLLFTGGLIAGWGIFNLMDSIFNHYLFRFHNVRENVAEVAAWNLGFLILSLAMILLGGLMMKQVRNQSGI
;
A
#
# COMPACT_ATOMS: atom_id res chain seq x y z
N MET A 1 12.54 31.61 -26.54
CA MET A 1 13.11 30.55 -25.68
C MET A 1 12.60 30.60 -24.25
N GLU A 2 12.59 31.76 -23.58
CA GLU A 2 12.12 31.86 -22.18
C GLU A 2 10.68 31.35 -21.95
N HIS A 3 9.73 31.66 -22.84
CA HIS A 3 8.35 31.17 -22.73
C HIS A 3 8.21 29.63 -22.83
N GLN A 4 9.07 28.96 -23.60
CA GLN A 4 9.09 27.49 -23.69
C GLN A 4 9.75 26.85 -22.46
N LEU A 5 10.74 27.52 -21.87
CA LEU A 5 11.44 27.06 -20.68
C LEU A 5 10.53 27.07 -19.43
N VAL A 6 9.67 28.09 -19.30
CA VAL A 6 8.66 28.18 -18.23
C VAL A 6 7.58 27.11 -18.39
N LEU A 7 7.28 26.70 -19.62
CA LEU A 7 6.27 25.68 -19.90
C LEU A 7 6.66 24.30 -19.32
N LEU A 8 7.96 23.98 -19.30
CA LEU A 8 8.48 22.69 -18.84
C LEU A 8 8.89 22.69 -17.35
N CYS A 9 9.06 23.86 -16.73
CA CYS A 9 9.37 23.94 -15.30
C CYS A 9 8.11 23.72 -14.46
N VAL A 10 7.91 22.49 -13.95
CA VAL A 10 6.76 22.12 -13.10
C VAL A 10 6.67 23.00 -11.84
N SER A 11 7.79 23.27 -11.18
CA SER A 11 7.86 24.08 -9.96
C SER A 11 7.66 25.58 -10.22
N CYS A 12 8.02 26.07 -11.40
CA CYS A 12 7.85 27.48 -11.80
C CYS A 12 6.45 27.76 -12.38
N ASN A 13 5.74 26.72 -12.83
CA ASN A 13 4.46 26.85 -13.50
C ASN A 13 3.33 27.10 -12.49
N ARG A 14 2.87 28.36 -12.43
CA ARG A 14 1.80 28.78 -11.50
C ARG A 14 0.50 28.00 -11.64
N LYS A 15 0.13 27.54 -12.84
CA LYS A 15 -1.09 26.74 -13.03
C LYS A 15 -0.96 25.38 -12.35
N ILE A 16 0.19 24.73 -12.47
CA ILE A 16 0.47 23.47 -11.80
C ILE A 16 0.51 23.67 -10.28
N GLN A 17 1.26 24.68 -9.82
CA GLN A 17 1.38 24.96 -8.38
C GLN A 17 0.02 25.29 -7.74
N ALA A 18 -0.79 26.13 -8.39
CA ALA A 18 -2.15 26.43 -7.92
C ALA A 18 -3.10 25.23 -8.00
N GLY A 19 -2.89 24.32 -8.95
CA GLY A 19 -3.65 23.08 -9.04
C GLY A 19 -3.27 22.04 -7.98
N ILE A 20 -2.02 22.02 -7.54
CA ILE A 20 -1.55 21.17 -6.43
C ILE A 20 -2.01 21.76 -5.09
N PHE A 21 -1.68 23.03 -4.84
CA PHE A 21 -1.92 23.71 -3.56
C PHE A 21 -3.21 24.53 -3.58
N ASN A 22 -4.32 23.89 -3.94
CA ASN A 22 -5.66 24.47 -3.90
C ASN A 22 -6.33 24.28 -2.53
N ASP A 23 -7.58 24.73 -2.40
CA ASP A 23 -8.35 24.62 -1.15
C ASP A 23 -8.58 23.16 -0.70
N ASP A 24 -8.53 22.20 -1.63
CA ASP A 24 -8.70 20.77 -1.36
C ASP A 24 -7.41 20.07 -0.90
N PHE A 25 -6.24 20.71 -1.00
CA PHE A 25 -4.94 20.08 -0.75
C PHE A 25 -4.90 19.31 0.57
N THR A 26 -5.30 19.93 1.68
CA THR A 26 -5.27 19.31 3.01
C THR A 26 -6.23 18.11 3.11
N SER A 27 -7.39 18.22 2.47
CA SER A 27 -8.40 17.16 2.42
C SER A 27 -7.90 15.95 1.62
N ILE A 28 -7.32 16.19 0.44
CA ILE A 28 -6.74 15.14 -0.41
C ILE A 28 -5.56 14.48 0.30
N LEU A 29 -4.64 15.28 0.86
CA LEU A 29 -3.50 14.79 1.61
C LEU A 29 -3.95 13.88 2.77
N PHE A 30 -4.91 14.33 3.58
CA PHE A 30 -5.41 13.51 4.69
C PHE A 30 -6.00 12.17 4.22
N LYS A 31 -6.76 12.18 3.12
CA LYS A 31 -7.33 10.96 2.53
C LYS A 31 -6.27 9.98 2.03
N ILE A 32 -5.19 10.48 1.41
CA ILE A 32 -4.07 9.63 0.95
C ILE A 32 -3.30 9.07 2.15
N LEU A 33 -3.08 9.89 3.19
CA LEU A 33 -2.40 9.46 4.42
C LEU A 33 -3.24 8.48 5.26
N LEU A 34 -4.52 8.28 4.96
CA LEU A 34 -5.41 7.36 5.68
C LEU A 34 -4.84 5.94 5.78
N LEU A 35 -4.13 5.48 4.75
CA LEU A 35 -3.55 4.15 4.76
C LEU A 35 -2.53 3.96 5.90
N LEU A 36 -1.81 5.02 6.30
CA LEU A 36 -0.83 4.96 7.39
C LEU A 36 -1.44 4.58 8.74
N PHE A 37 -2.75 4.77 8.93
CA PHE A 37 -3.43 4.34 10.17
C PHE A 37 -3.38 2.82 10.38
N LEU A 38 -3.14 2.02 9.34
CA LEU A 38 -2.91 0.59 9.48
C LEU A 38 -1.57 0.25 10.17
N LEU A 39 -0.57 1.15 10.15
CA LEU A 39 0.73 0.89 10.77
C LEU A 39 0.64 0.78 12.29
N LEU A 40 -0.15 1.63 12.93
CA LEU A 40 -0.25 1.66 14.39
C LEU A 40 -0.68 0.31 15.00
N PRO A 41 -1.81 -0.31 14.60
CA PRO A 41 -2.21 -1.61 15.13
C PRO A 41 -1.24 -2.74 14.76
N LEU A 42 -0.57 -2.66 13.59
CA LEU A 42 0.46 -3.61 13.20
C LEU A 42 1.68 -3.53 14.14
N LEU A 43 2.19 -2.32 14.39
CA LEU A 43 3.32 -2.09 15.29
C LEU A 43 2.98 -2.47 16.73
N ILE A 44 1.78 -2.14 17.21
CA ILE A 44 1.31 -2.56 18.55
C ILE A 44 1.32 -4.09 18.65
N THR A 45 0.76 -4.79 17.65
CA THR A 45 0.74 -6.26 17.62
C THR A 45 2.15 -6.84 17.62
N TYR A 46 3.06 -6.28 16.83
CA TYR A 46 4.46 -6.70 16.75
C TYR A 46 5.16 -6.57 18.11
N TYR A 47 5.17 -5.37 18.69
CA TYR A 47 5.91 -5.11 19.94
C TYR A 47 5.28 -5.82 21.14
N ARG A 48 3.95 -5.94 21.20
CA ARG A 48 3.28 -6.76 22.23
C ARG A 48 3.67 -8.23 22.13
N SER A 49 3.70 -8.79 20.92
CA SER A 49 4.13 -10.18 20.70
C SER A 49 5.61 -10.43 21.03
N LEU A 50 6.45 -9.38 21.04
CA LEU A 50 7.83 -9.49 21.50
C LEU A 50 7.93 -9.40 23.03
N ALA A 51 7.17 -8.51 23.66
CA ALA A 51 7.21 -8.24 25.09
C ALA A 51 6.70 -9.42 25.95
N THR A 52 5.67 -10.14 25.49
CA THR A 52 5.09 -11.30 26.21
C THR A 52 6.07 -12.47 26.41
N SER A 53 7.31 -12.37 25.96
CA SER A 53 8.27 -13.48 25.94
C SER A 53 9.57 -13.23 26.65
N ALA A 54 9.78 -12.00 27.13
CA ALA A 54 10.90 -11.73 28.04
C ALA A 54 10.70 -12.40 29.42
N GLY A 55 9.52 -12.98 29.71
CA GLY A 55 9.17 -13.51 31.04
C GLY A 55 8.88 -15.02 31.14
N SER A 56 8.98 -15.82 30.08
CA SER A 56 8.69 -17.27 30.15
C SER A 56 9.98 -18.10 30.19
N VAL A 57 10.30 -18.69 31.34
CA VAL A 57 11.53 -19.47 31.60
C VAL A 57 11.44 -20.92 31.09
N ASN A 58 10.24 -21.43 30.74
CA ASN A 58 10.06 -22.80 30.27
C ASN A 58 9.52 -22.83 28.83
N GLN A 59 10.28 -23.48 27.93
CA GLN A 59 9.97 -23.83 26.53
C GLN A 59 9.09 -22.81 25.79
N THR A 60 9.71 -21.78 25.21
CA THR A 60 8.98 -20.78 24.43
C THR A 60 8.45 -21.40 23.12
N PRO A 61 7.12 -21.49 22.91
CA PRO A 61 6.60 -21.88 21.61
C PRO A 61 7.06 -20.86 20.56
N ALA A 62 7.52 -21.36 19.40
CA ALA A 62 8.05 -20.53 18.34
C ALA A 62 6.99 -19.53 17.84
N LYS A 63 7.35 -18.25 17.78
CA LYS A 63 6.39 -17.18 17.51
C LYS A 63 6.16 -16.96 16.02
N LYS A 64 4.90 -16.74 15.68
CA LYS A 64 4.46 -16.48 14.29
C LYS A 64 4.06 -15.03 14.06
N ALA A 65 3.53 -14.34 15.08
CA ALA A 65 2.98 -12.99 14.94
C ALA A 65 3.98 -11.95 14.37
N PRO A 66 5.25 -11.90 14.84
CA PRO A 66 6.23 -10.97 14.28
C PRO A 66 6.45 -11.19 12.78
N VAL A 67 6.50 -12.46 12.35
CA VAL A 67 6.63 -12.86 10.93
C VAL A 67 5.45 -12.39 10.11
N VAL A 68 4.24 -12.62 10.61
CA VAL A 68 3.01 -12.17 9.94
C VAL A 68 3.02 -10.65 9.80
N VAL A 69 3.34 -9.89 10.85
CA VAL A 69 3.29 -8.43 10.81
C VAL A 69 4.28 -7.84 9.80
N PHE A 70 5.57 -8.23 9.83
CA PHE A 70 6.51 -7.64 8.88
C PHE A 70 6.19 -8.05 7.44
N SER A 71 5.66 -9.25 7.23
CA SER A 71 5.24 -9.73 5.90
C SER A 71 4.01 -8.96 5.39
N LEU A 72 3.05 -8.65 6.26
CA LEU A 72 1.91 -7.80 5.92
C LEU A 72 2.36 -6.38 5.55
N CYS A 73 3.25 -5.76 6.35
CA CYS A 73 3.79 -4.42 6.03
C CYS A 73 4.49 -4.40 4.67
N LEU A 74 5.34 -5.40 4.40
CA LEU A 74 6.00 -5.54 3.10
C LEU A 74 4.98 -5.76 1.98
N GLY A 75 3.97 -6.61 2.19
CA GLY A 75 2.93 -6.87 1.20
C GLY A 75 2.11 -5.62 0.85
N ILE A 76 1.72 -4.83 1.85
CA ILE A 76 0.98 -3.57 1.65
C ILE A 76 1.84 -2.59 0.83
N GLY A 77 3.09 -2.39 1.26
CA GLY A 77 4.00 -1.44 0.59
C GLY A 77 4.37 -1.86 -0.83
N MET A 78 4.76 -3.13 -1.03
CA MET A 78 5.10 -3.66 -2.35
C MET A 78 3.89 -3.70 -3.28
N GLY A 79 2.71 -4.04 -2.77
CA GLY A 79 1.47 -4.02 -3.54
C GLY A 79 1.18 -2.62 -4.08
N GLY A 80 1.29 -1.60 -3.23
CA GLY A 80 1.13 -0.20 -3.64
C GLY A 80 2.23 0.30 -4.59
N PHE A 81 3.46 -0.22 -4.49
CA PHE A 81 4.47 0.07 -5.51
C PHE A 81 4.18 -0.58 -6.85
N ILE A 82 3.71 -1.82 -6.86
CA ILE A 82 3.33 -2.50 -8.11
C ILE A 82 2.18 -1.74 -8.76
N ASP A 83 1.22 -1.27 -7.98
CA ASP A 83 0.14 -0.42 -8.44
C ASP A 83 0.64 0.91 -9.03
N GLY A 84 1.44 1.68 -8.28
CA GLY A 84 2.02 2.95 -8.76
C GLY A 84 2.92 2.78 -9.99
N ILE A 85 3.84 1.82 -9.98
CA ILE A 85 4.78 1.61 -11.09
C ILE A 85 4.05 1.04 -12.31
N VAL A 86 3.31 -0.05 -12.13
CA VAL A 86 2.72 -0.78 -13.27
C VAL A 86 1.47 -0.08 -13.77
N LEU A 87 0.53 0.27 -12.89
CA LEU A 87 -0.76 0.82 -13.30
C LEU A 87 -0.69 2.33 -13.51
N HIS A 88 -0.02 3.10 -12.64
CA HIS A 88 0.04 4.55 -12.82
C HIS A 88 1.07 4.98 -13.87
N GLN A 89 2.27 4.38 -13.89
CA GLN A 89 3.38 4.90 -14.69
C GLN A 89 3.62 4.16 -16.00
N ILE A 90 3.69 2.82 -15.98
CA ILE A 90 3.97 2.01 -17.18
C ILE A 90 2.73 1.92 -18.06
N LEU A 91 1.61 1.44 -17.50
CA LEU A 91 0.38 1.25 -18.25
C LEU A 91 -0.46 2.53 -18.35
N GLN A 92 -0.29 3.44 -17.39
CA GLN A 92 -1.02 4.71 -17.31
C GLN A 92 -2.54 4.49 -17.36
N TRP A 93 -3.01 3.42 -16.69
CA TRP A 93 -4.43 3.09 -16.64
C TRP A 93 -5.21 4.10 -15.80
N HIS A 94 -4.58 4.61 -14.75
CA HIS A 94 -5.11 5.65 -13.88
C HIS A 94 -3.96 6.43 -13.25
N GLN A 95 -4.27 7.54 -12.61
CA GLN A 95 -3.37 8.23 -11.70
C GLN A 95 -4.13 8.55 -10.43
N MET A 96 -3.44 8.97 -9.37
CA MET A 96 -4.02 9.14 -8.05
C MET A 96 -5.33 9.91 -8.07
N LEU A 97 -5.48 10.96 -8.89
CA LEU A 97 -6.70 11.77 -8.98
C LEU A 97 -7.35 11.74 -10.37
N SER A 98 -7.10 10.73 -11.22
CA SER A 98 -7.48 10.77 -12.64
C SER A 98 -8.98 10.87 -12.91
N ASN A 99 -9.83 10.48 -11.96
CA ASN A 99 -11.29 10.61 -12.09
C ASN A 99 -11.80 12.00 -11.64
N GLN A 100 -10.99 12.79 -10.93
CA GLN A 100 -11.32 14.17 -10.52
C GLN A 100 -10.58 15.21 -11.37
N ILE A 101 -9.33 14.92 -11.72
CA ILE A 101 -8.43 15.75 -12.52
C ILE A 101 -7.99 14.91 -13.71
N ILE A 102 -8.72 15.03 -14.83
CA ILE A 102 -8.47 14.24 -16.04
C ILE A 102 -7.07 14.57 -16.60
N PRO A 103 -6.13 13.60 -16.72
CA PRO A 103 -4.74 13.85 -17.09
C PRO A 103 -4.55 13.94 -18.62
N ASN A 104 -5.22 14.88 -19.27
CA ASN A 104 -5.18 15.08 -20.73
C ASN A 104 -4.33 16.27 -21.19
N THR A 105 -3.76 17.04 -20.26
CA THR A 105 -2.79 18.11 -20.54
C THR A 105 -1.51 17.91 -19.74
N PHE A 106 -0.46 18.63 -20.11
CA PHE A 106 0.80 18.61 -19.35
C PHE A 106 0.58 19.04 -17.88
N GLU A 107 -0.24 20.06 -17.65
CA GLU A 107 -0.51 20.56 -16.31
C GLU A 107 -1.28 19.55 -15.45
N THR A 108 -2.38 18.99 -15.97
CA THR A 108 -3.21 18.02 -15.25
C THR A 108 -2.47 16.71 -14.99
N LYS A 109 -1.64 16.26 -15.95
CA LYS A 109 -0.74 15.12 -15.76
C LYS A 109 0.34 15.39 -14.70
N SER A 110 0.88 16.61 -14.66
CA SER A 110 1.87 17.00 -13.65
C SER A 110 1.27 17.10 -12.25
N ILE A 111 0.03 17.58 -12.12
CA ILE A 111 -0.70 17.59 -10.83
C ILE A 111 -0.94 16.15 -10.35
N ASN A 112 -1.40 15.26 -11.22
CA ASN A 112 -1.58 13.85 -10.87
C ASN A 112 -0.25 13.18 -10.49
N MET A 113 0.84 13.46 -11.21
CA MET A 113 2.18 12.94 -10.90
C MET A 113 2.64 13.33 -9.49
N PHE A 114 2.31 14.54 -9.03
CA PHE A 114 2.60 14.95 -7.65
C PHE A 114 1.86 14.07 -6.63
N TRP A 115 0.57 13.82 -6.85
CA TRP A 115 -0.24 13.01 -5.96
C TRP A 115 0.13 11.52 -6.03
N ASP A 116 0.52 11.01 -7.20
CA ASP A 116 1.15 9.69 -7.35
C ASP A 116 2.40 9.59 -6.46
N GLY A 117 3.25 10.62 -6.45
CA GLY A 117 4.45 10.65 -5.61
C GLY A 117 4.14 10.66 -4.09
N ILE A 118 3.08 11.34 -3.65
CA ILE A 118 2.65 11.29 -2.24
C ILE A 118 2.13 9.89 -1.88
N PHE A 119 1.36 9.28 -2.78
CA PHE A 119 0.90 7.89 -2.62
C PHE A 119 2.09 6.91 -2.54
N GLU A 120 3.07 7.03 -3.44
CA GLU A 120 4.28 6.22 -3.42
C GLU A 120 5.12 6.44 -2.15
N ALA A 121 5.16 7.66 -1.62
CA ALA A 121 5.82 7.91 -0.35
C ALA A 121 5.15 7.16 0.82
N VAL A 122 3.82 7.06 0.82
CA VAL A 122 3.07 6.27 1.81
C VAL A 122 3.40 4.78 1.69
N THR A 123 3.38 4.22 0.48
CA THR A 123 3.69 2.80 0.23
C THR A 123 5.17 2.48 0.50
N TRP A 124 6.06 3.45 0.26
CA TRP A 124 7.46 3.39 0.66
C TRP A 124 7.62 3.27 2.17
N VAL A 125 6.88 4.05 2.98
CA VAL A 125 6.93 3.95 4.45
C VAL A 125 6.54 2.54 4.91
N PHE A 126 5.49 1.94 4.36
CA PHE A 126 5.13 0.55 4.68
C PHE A 126 6.25 -0.44 4.35
N THR A 127 6.84 -0.30 3.16
CA THR A 127 7.95 -1.15 2.71
C THR A 127 9.16 -0.99 3.64
N PHE A 128 9.54 0.25 3.94
CA PHE A 128 10.67 0.58 4.80
C PHE A 128 10.47 0.02 6.22
N ILE A 129 9.30 0.24 6.82
CA ILE A 129 8.96 -0.34 8.14
C ILE A 129 8.98 -1.87 8.08
N GLY A 130 8.41 -2.48 7.05
CA GLY A 130 8.47 -3.93 6.84
C GLY A 130 9.90 -4.48 6.81
N ILE A 131 10.81 -3.81 6.11
CA ILE A 131 12.24 -4.16 6.07
C ILE A 131 12.87 -4.02 7.46
N LEU A 132 12.59 -2.93 8.18
CA LEU A 132 13.12 -2.71 9.53
C LEU A 132 12.67 -3.80 10.51
N LEU A 133 11.39 -4.16 10.50
CA LEU A 133 10.84 -5.21 11.36
C LEU A 133 11.42 -6.59 11.01
N LEU A 134 11.56 -6.89 9.72
CA LEU A 134 12.24 -8.11 9.25
C LEU A 134 13.71 -8.13 9.73
N TRP A 135 14.43 -7.01 9.60
CA TRP A 135 15.83 -6.89 10.02
C TRP A 135 15.99 -7.11 11.52
N GLN A 136 15.12 -6.49 12.33
CA GLN A 136 15.09 -6.69 13.78
C GLN A 136 14.79 -8.14 14.16
N SER A 137 13.89 -8.80 13.41
CA SER A 137 13.51 -10.20 13.62
C SER A 137 14.67 -11.17 13.40
N ARG A 138 15.69 -10.79 12.62
CA ARG A 138 16.87 -11.63 12.37
C ARG A 138 17.72 -11.91 13.61
N ARG A 139 17.59 -11.07 14.65
CA ARG A 139 18.30 -11.23 15.94
C ARG A 139 17.53 -12.09 16.95
N ARG A 140 16.44 -12.75 16.53
CA ARG A 140 15.51 -13.46 17.41
C ARG A 140 15.43 -14.95 17.04
N PRO A 141 16.14 -15.83 17.78
CA PRO A 141 16.13 -17.27 17.50
C PRO A 141 14.80 -17.94 17.89
N ASP A 142 13.92 -17.25 18.63
CA ASP A 142 12.60 -17.73 19.07
C ASP A 142 11.48 -17.59 18.00
N LEU A 143 11.79 -17.03 16.83
CA LEU A 143 10.81 -16.83 15.76
C LEU A 143 10.72 -18.04 14.84
N HIS A 144 9.49 -18.41 14.47
CA HIS A 144 9.22 -19.43 13.47
C HIS A 144 9.25 -18.83 12.06
N LEU A 145 10.44 -18.70 11.48
CA LEU A 145 10.65 -18.20 10.12
C LEU A 145 10.24 -19.27 9.10
N SER A 146 8.96 -19.29 8.73
CA SER A 146 8.44 -20.16 7.67
C SER A 146 8.24 -19.36 6.38
N ASN A 147 8.75 -19.89 5.25
CA ASN A 147 8.49 -19.32 3.93
C ASN A 147 6.99 -19.22 3.65
N LEU A 148 6.19 -20.19 4.10
CA LEU A 148 4.74 -20.18 3.89
C LEU A 148 4.04 -19.09 4.73
N LEU A 149 4.51 -18.81 5.96
CA LEU A 149 4.03 -17.66 6.74
C LEU A 149 4.42 -16.33 6.07
N PHE A 150 5.65 -16.24 5.59
CA PHE A 150 6.16 -15.04 4.93
C PHE A 150 5.41 -14.73 3.65
N THR A 151 5.33 -15.68 2.72
CA THR A 151 4.61 -15.52 1.45
C THR A 151 3.11 -15.32 1.68
N GLY A 152 2.51 -16.03 2.64
CA GLY A 152 1.11 -15.82 3.00
C GLY A 152 0.83 -14.42 3.53
N GLY A 153 1.72 -13.87 4.36
CA GLY A 153 1.64 -12.50 4.84
C GLY A 153 1.87 -11.46 3.74
N LEU A 154 2.80 -11.69 2.81
CA LEU A 154 3.01 -10.82 1.65
C LEU A 154 1.76 -10.74 0.76
N ILE A 155 1.18 -11.89 0.39
CA ILE A 155 -0.02 -11.95 -0.45
C ILE A 155 -1.21 -11.31 0.26
N ALA A 156 -1.41 -11.59 1.54
CA ALA A 156 -2.47 -10.97 2.33
C ALA A 156 -2.27 -9.45 2.46
N GLY A 157 -1.04 -8.98 2.67
CA GLY A 157 -0.71 -7.56 2.76
C GLY A 157 -1.00 -6.82 1.46
N TRP A 158 -0.63 -7.39 0.32
CA TRP A 158 -0.97 -6.82 -0.99
C TRP A 158 -2.49 -6.80 -1.19
N GLY A 159 -3.18 -7.90 -0.88
CA GLY A 159 -4.65 -7.93 -0.93
C GLY A 159 -5.31 -6.85 -0.04
N ILE A 160 -4.77 -6.58 1.15
CA ILE A 160 -5.25 -5.49 2.02
C ILE A 160 -5.05 -4.13 1.37
N PHE A 161 -3.88 -3.88 0.76
CA PHE A 161 -3.63 -2.65 0.01
C PHE A 161 -4.68 -2.47 -1.10
N ASN A 162 -4.86 -3.46 -1.99
CA ASN A 162 -5.81 -3.37 -3.10
C ASN A 162 -7.26 -3.19 -2.59
N LEU A 163 -7.61 -3.82 -1.46
CA LEU A 163 -8.93 -3.68 -0.85
C LEU A 163 -9.17 -2.25 -0.35
N MET A 164 -8.17 -1.67 0.32
CA MET A 164 -8.24 -0.28 0.80
C MET A 164 -8.35 0.68 -0.37
N ASP A 165 -7.51 0.50 -1.38
CA ASP A 165 -7.54 1.29 -2.60
C ASP A 165 -8.91 1.19 -3.31
N SER A 166 -9.44 -0.04 -3.46
CA SER A 166 -10.79 -0.26 -3.97
C SER A 166 -11.86 0.50 -3.20
N ILE A 167 -11.93 0.31 -1.88
CA ILE A 167 -13.00 0.90 -1.06
C ILE A 167 -12.87 2.43 -1.04
N PHE A 168 -11.67 2.94 -0.77
CA PHE A 168 -11.46 4.35 -0.54
C PHE A 168 -11.30 5.13 -1.83
N ASN A 169 -10.43 4.71 -2.74
CA ASN A 169 -10.09 5.49 -3.92
C ASN A 169 -11.07 5.25 -5.07
N HIS A 170 -11.51 4.01 -5.30
CA HIS A 170 -12.46 3.72 -6.39
C HIS A 170 -13.91 4.04 -6.04
N TYR A 171 -14.36 3.70 -4.81
CA TYR A 171 -15.79 3.81 -4.45
C TYR A 171 -16.13 5.02 -3.58
N LEU A 172 -15.39 5.27 -2.50
CA LEU A 172 -15.76 6.28 -1.51
C LEU A 172 -15.34 7.71 -1.92
N PHE A 173 -14.05 7.92 -2.15
CA PHE A 173 -13.47 9.20 -2.54
C PHE A 173 -13.57 9.44 -4.05
N ARG A 174 -13.67 8.36 -4.83
CA ARG A 174 -13.74 8.39 -6.30
C ARG A 174 -12.60 9.19 -6.90
N PHE A 175 -11.41 8.97 -6.36
CA PHE A 175 -10.17 9.61 -6.80
C PHE A 175 -9.77 9.14 -8.19
N HIS A 176 -9.90 7.84 -8.45
CA HIS A 176 -9.66 7.23 -9.75
C HIS A 176 -10.48 5.95 -9.90
N ASN A 177 -10.48 5.37 -11.10
CA ASN A 177 -10.92 4.00 -11.33
C ASN A 177 -9.72 3.11 -11.65
N VAL A 178 -9.86 1.78 -11.52
CA VAL A 178 -8.79 0.82 -11.87
C VAL A 178 -8.28 1.02 -13.30
N ARG A 179 -9.19 1.39 -14.21
CA ARG A 179 -8.83 1.68 -15.59
C ARG A 179 -9.73 2.77 -16.13
N GLU A 180 -9.12 3.92 -16.40
CA GLU A 180 -9.77 5.03 -17.05
C GLU A 180 -9.94 4.76 -18.55
N ASN A 181 -10.94 5.38 -19.17
CA ASN A 181 -11.18 5.37 -20.62
C ASN A 181 -11.58 4.01 -21.24
N VAL A 182 -12.32 3.18 -20.49
CA VAL A 182 -12.99 1.99 -21.01
C VAL A 182 -14.51 2.10 -20.82
N ALA A 183 -15.30 1.41 -21.64
CA ALA A 183 -16.76 1.45 -21.52
C ALA A 183 -17.25 0.88 -20.18
N GLU A 184 -16.65 -0.22 -19.72
CA GLU A 184 -17.10 -0.99 -18.55
C GLU A 184 -16.26 -0.74 -17.30
N VAL A 185 -16.14 0.53 -16.88
CA VAL A 185 -15.33 0.93 -15.70
C VAL A 185 -15.73 0.16 -14.44
N ALA A 186 -17.03 -0.02 -14.22
CA ALA A 186 -17.56 -0.71 -13.04
C ALA A 186 -17.08 -2.17 -12.94
N ALA A 187 -16.92 -2.86 -14.08
CA ALA A 187 -16.44 -4.24 -14.11
C ALA A 187 -14.98 -4.34 -13.69
N TRP A 188 -14.14 -3.37 -14.06
CA TRP A 188 -12.74 -3.30 -13.64
C TRP A 188 -12.61 -3.03 -12.13
N ASN A 189 -13.37 -2.06 -11.60
CA ASN A 189 -13.39 -1.78 -10.15
C ASN A 189 -13.86 -3.00 -9.35
N LEU A 190 -14.91 -3.69 -9.82
CA LEU A 190 -15.41 -4.91 -9.17
C LEU A 190 -14.39 -6.07 -9.25
N GLY A 191 -13.76 -6.26 -10.41
CA GLY A 191 -12.75 -7.31 -10.59
C GLY A 191 -11.55 -7.11 -9.67
N PHE A 192 -11.08 -5.87 -9.52
CA PHE A 192 -9.99 -5.52 -8.61
C PHE A 192 -10.38 -5.76 -7.15
N LEU A 193 -11.59 -5.40 -6.75
CA LEU A 193 -12.12 -5.69 -5.41
C LEU A 193 -12.19 -7.22 -5.13
N ILE A 194 -12.69 -8.01 -6.09
CA ILE A 194 -12.75 -9.47 -5.96
C ILE A 194 -11.34 -10.07 -5.84
N LEU A 195 -10.41 -9.63 -6.69
CA LEU A 195 -9.01 -10.06 -6.63
C LEU A 195 -8.40 -9.75 -5.26
N SER A 196 -8.67 -8.57 -4.71
CA SER A 196 -8.22 -8.16 -3.38
C SER A 196 -8.65 -9.16 -2.29
N LEU A 197 -9.93 -9.49 -2.27
CA LEU A 197 -10.49 -10.46 -1.31
C LEU A 197 -9.91 -11.87 -1.51
N ALA A 198 -9.72 -12.30 -2.76
CA ALA A 198 -9.11 -13.58 -3.08
C ALA A 198 -7.66 -13.67 -2.56
N MET A 199 -6.87 -12.60 -2.71
CA MET A 199 -5.50 -12.53 -2.19
C MET A 199 -5.46 -12.59 -0.66
N ILE A 200 -6.33 -11.83 0.03
CA ILE A 200 -6.43 -11.88 1.49
C ILE A 200 -6.79 -13.29 1.97
N LEU A 201 -7.77 -13.92 1.33
CA LEU A 201 -8.19 -15.29 1.65
C LEU A 201 -7.04 -16.28 1.45
N LEU A 202 -6.38 -16.24 0.29
CA LEU A 202 -5.26 -17.12 -0.03
C LEU A 202 -4.12 -16.99 0.98
N GLY A 203 -3.69 -15.75 1.27
CA GLY A 203 -2.65 -15.48 2.26
C GLY A 203 -3.04 -15.97 3.66
N GLY A 204 -4.29 -15.77 4.06
CA GLY A 204 -4.85 -16.29 5.31
C GLY A 204 -4.83 -17.81 5.41
N LEU A 205 -5.20 -18.51 4.34
CA LEU A 205 -5.16 -19.97 4.26
C LEU A 205 -3.72 -20.51 4.37
N MET A 206 -2.77 -19.90 3.68
CA MET A 206 -1.34 -20.25 3.76
C MET A 206 -0.81 -20.11 5.20
N MET A 207 -1.12 -19.01 5.87
CA MET A 207 -0.70 -18.79 7.25
C MET A 207 -1.37 -19.78 8.23
N LYS A 208 -2.64 -20.13 8.00
CA LYS A 208 -3.38 -21.12 8.80
C LYS A 208 -2.80 -22.52 8.66
N GLN A 209 -2.32 -22.91 7.47
CA GLN A 209 -1.69 -24.21 7.25
C GLN A 209 -0.43 -24.40 8.11
N VAL A 210 0.38 -23.35 8.27
CA VAL A 210 1.54 -23.39 9.18
C VAL A 210 1.11 -23.53 10.64
N ARG A 211 -0.08 -23.05 11.03
CA ARG A 211 -0.64 -23.33 12.36
C ARG A 211 -0.84 -24.82 12.59
N ASN A 212 -1.38 -25.51 11.59
CA ASN A 212 -1.71 -26.94 11.69
C ASN A 212 -0.47 -27.85 11.58
N GLN A 213 0.58 -27.43 10.87
CA GLN A 213 1.83 -28.20 10.73
C GLN A 213 2.75 -28.10 11.96
N SER A 214 2.65 -27.03 12.75
CA SER A 214 3.40 -26.87 14.00
C SER A 214 2.70 -27.54 15.20
N GLY A 215 1.74 -28.43 14.96
CA GLY A 215 1.00 -29.14 16.00
C GLY A 215 1.92 -30.03 16.83
N ILE A 216 2.38 -29.47 17.95
CA ILE A 216 2.13 -30.06 19.28
C ILE A 216 0.61 -30.16 19.46
#